data_AF-A0A1B9AL91-F1
#
_entry.id   AF-A0A1B9AL91-F1
#
_cell.length_a   1.000
_cell.length_b   1.000
_cell.length_c   1.000
_cell.angle_alpha   90.00
_cell.angle_beta   90.00
_cell.angle_gamma   90.00
#
_symmetry.space_group_name_H-M   'P 1'
#
loop_
_entity.id
_entity.type
_entity.pdbx_description
1 polymer ?
#
loop_
_entity_poly.entity_id
_entity_poly.type
_entity_poly.pdbx_seq_one_letter_code
_entity_poly.pdbx_strand_id
1 'polypeptide(L)'
;MASPIVAGAAALILSKEPKLTNEQVTYRLASTADDLGARGKDTSYGAGRVNVANALKYRLLSTPVVSQLTDKDKAIRIQFKEAFKGKIIITGKTKVEKQLISDRTFNQLINIPPQKGDTIVSIKQVDEKGNESWPVKRKVKDTTPPAAPKISGIGNNRKILQGKAEAAQKFLFVRGMFNWYQAMQTVWEVLK
;
A
#
# COMPACT_ATOMS: atom_id res chain seq x y z
N MET A 1 8.92 -28.14 25.51
CA MET A 1 9.09 -28.83 24.21
C MET A 1 8.03 -28.41 23.17
N ALA A 2 7.90 -27.12 22.84
CA ALA A 2 6.81 -26.65 21.95
C ALA A 2 7.13 -26.71 20.44
N SER A 3 8.39 -26.51 20.07
CA SER A 3 8.84 -26.45 18.67
C SER A 3 8.44 -27.67 17.80
N PRO A 4 8.62 -28.94 18.21
CA PRO A 4 8.27 -30.08 17.35
C PRO A 4 6.77 -30.19 17.07
N ILE A 5 5.90 -29.71 17.98
CA ILE A 5 4.45 -29.70 17.77
C ILE A 5 4.07 -28.71 16.66
N VAL A 6 4.67 -27.52 16.68
CA VAL A 6 4.46 -26.50 15.63
C VAL A 6 5.00 -26.99 14.29
N ALA A 7 6.16 -27.67 14.28
CA ALA A 7 6.72 -28.25 13.08
C ALA A 7 5.81 -29.35 12.48
N GLY A 8 5.27 -30.23 13.31
CA GLY A 8 4.30 -31.24 12.87
C GLY A 8 3.01 -30.62 12.32
N ALA A 9 2.50 -29.57 12.95
CA ALA A 9 1.34 -28.82 12.45
C ALA A 9 1.62 -28.18 11.08
N ALA A 10 2.80 -27.56 10.92
CA ALA A 10 3.22 -26.97 9.64
C ALA A 10 3.35 -28.04 8.54
N ALA A 11 3.94 -29.20 8.87
CA ALA A 11 4.05 -30.32 7.94
C ALA A 11 2.68 -30.84 7.51
N LEU A 12 1.70 -30.91 8.42
CA LEU A 12 0.34 -31.33 8.10
C LEU A 12 -0.36 -30.35 7.14
N ILE A 13 -0.17 -29.04 7.34
CA ILE A 13 -0.68 -28.01 6.41
C ILE A 13 -0.04 -28.18 5.02
N LEU A 14 1.28 -28.33 4.96
CA LEU A 14 1.99 -28.53 3.69
C LEU A 14 1.63 -29.84 3.00
N SER A 15 1.35 -30.90 3.75
CA SER A 15 0.88 -32.17 3.19
C SER A 15 -0.47 -32.02 2.47
N LYS A 16 -1.34 -31.14 2.96
CA LYS A 16 -2.65 -30.88 2.35
C LYS A 16 -2.57 -29.85 1.21
N GLU A 17 -1.72 -28.83 1.37
CA GLU A 17 -1.56 -27.73 0.42
C GLU A 17 -0.06 -27.49 0.12
N PRO A 18 0.56 -28.33 -0.73
CA PRO A 18 2.01 -28.31 -0.97
C PRO A 18 2.50 -27.08 -1.73
N LYS A 19 1.58 -26.27 -2.29
CA LYS A 19 1.90 -25.04 -3.03
C LYS A 19 2.08 -23.82 -2.11
N LEU A 20 1.80 -23.94 -0.82
CA LEU A 20 1.95 -22.83 0.12
C LEU A 20 3.43 -22.53 0.39
N THR A 21 3.76 -21.25 0.50
CA THR A 21 5.09 -20.83 0.95
C THR A 21 5.23 -20.96 2.47
N ASN A 22 6.46 -21.05 2.97
CA ASN A 22 6.71 -21.11 4.42
C ASN A 22 6.10 -19.90 5.16
N GLU A 23 6.11 -18.72 4.53
CA GLU A 23 5.49 -17.51 5.09
C GLU A 23 3.96 -17.64 5.16
N GLN A 24 3.34 -18.24 4.15
CA GLN A 24 1.91 -18.52 4.13
C GLN A 24 1.48 -19.54 5.18
N VAL A 25 2.30 -20.58 5.40
CA VAL A 25 2.06 -21.58 6.45
C VAL A 25 2.16 -20.94 7.84
N THR A 26 3.21 -20.16 8.09
CA THR A 26 3.38 -19.47 9.38
C THR A 26 2.27 -18.45 9.64
N TYR A 27 1.86 -17.70 8.61
CA TYR A 27 0.71 -16.80 8.69
C TYR A 27 -0.56 -17.55 9.06
N ARG A 28 -0.85 -18.66 8.37
CA ARG A 28 -2.03 -19.48 8.64
C ARG A 28 -2.04 -20.01 10.08
N LEU A 29 -0.92 -20.53 10.56
CA LEU A 29 -0.78 -21.01 11.94
C LEU A 29 -0.99 -19.87 12.96
N ALA A 30 -0.46 -18.68 12.68
CA ALA A 30 -0.61 -17.52 13.55
C ALA A 30 -2.05 -16.94 13.55
N SER A 31 -2.69 -16.85 12.38
CA SER A 31 -4.04 -16.29 12.23
C SER A 31 -5.14 -17.20 12.79
N THR A 32 -4.84 -18.48 12.99
CA THR A 32 -5.80 -19.48 13.49
C THR A 32 -5.48 -19.94 14.90
N ALA A 33 -4.40 -19.43 15.50
CA ALA A 33 -4.05 -19.71 16.88
C ALA A 33 -5.14 -19.21 17.83
N ASP A 34 -5.35 -19.96 18.92
CA ASP A 34 -6.19 -19.52 20.01
C ASP A 34 -5.40 -18.47 20.79
N ASP A 35 -5.87 -17.22 20.77
CA ASP A 35 -5.25 -16.11 21.49
C ASP A 35 -5.19 -16.42 23.00
N LEU A 36 -4.01 -16.26 23.60
CA LEU A 36 -3.74 -16.49 25.01
C LEU A 36 -3.02 -15.28 25.57
N GLY A 37 -3.45 -14.79 26.72
CA GLY A 37 -2.85 -13.61 27.35
C GLY A 37 -3.55 -12.33 26.95
N ALA A 38 -2.76 -11.31 26.58
CA ALA A 38 -3.31 -10.01 26.19
C ALA A 38 -3.88 -10.09 24.78
N ARG A 39 -5.00 -9.43 24.51
CA ARG A 39 -5.68 -9.51 23.22
C ARG A 39 -4.73 -9.14 22.07
N GLY A 40 -4.54 -10.07 21.13
CA GLY A 40 -3.67 -9.92 19.98
C GLY A 40 -2.26 -10.48 20.24
N LYS A 41 -1.31 -10.09 19.39
CA LYS A 41 0.04 -10.65 19.50
C LYS A 41 0.77 -10.07 20.71
N ASP A 42 1.22 -10.93 21.62
CA ASP A 42 2.00 -10.53 22.79
C ASP A 42 3.41 -11.15 22.82
N THR A 43 4.24 -10.73 23.76
CA THR A 43 5.65 -11.19 23.87
C THR A 43 5.81 -12.56 24.53
N SER A 44 4.77 -13.06 25.20
CA SER A 44 4.82 -14.28 26.02
C SER A 44 4.29 -15.50 25.26
N TYR A 45 3.15 -15.34 24.60
CA TYR A 45 2.44 -16.35 23.82
C TYR A 45 2.50 -16.08 22.31
N GLY A 46 3.04 -14.94 21.87
CA GLY A 46 3.10 -14.62 20.46
C GLY A 46 1.69 -14.45 19.90
N ALA A 47 1.31 -15.27 18.92
CA ALA A 47 -0.05 -15.26 18.38
C ALA A 47 -1.03 -16.14 19.19
N GLY A 48 -0.56 -16.82 20.24
CA GLY A 48 -1.35 -17.74 21.05
C GLY A 48 -1.01 -19.21 20.83
N ARG A 49 -1.89 -20.11 21.27
CA ARG A 49 -1.71 -21.56 21.16
C ARG A 49 -2.09 -22.05 19.77
N VAL A 50 -1.23 -22.86 19.16
CA VAL A 50 -1.48 -23.45 17.84
C VAL A 50 -2.77 -24.30 17.85
N ASN A 51 -3.67 -24.00 16.92
CA ASN A 51 -4.90 -24.75 16.71
C ASN A 51 -4.90 -25.37 15.30
N VAL A 52 -4.49 -26.63 15.22
CA VAL A 52 -4.34 -27.36 13.94
C VAL A 52 -5.69 -27.56 13.25
N ALA A 53 -6.76 -27.79 14.02
CA ALA A 53 -8.09 -27.99 13.46
C ALA A 53 -8.60 -26.73 12.74
N ASN A 54 -8.36 -25.55 13.32
CA ASN A 54 -8.68 -24.28 12.68
C ASN A 54 -7.76 -24.02 11.49
N ALA A 55 -6.45 -24.28 11.64
CA ALA A 55 -5.49 -24.12 10.54
C ALA A 55 -5.83 -24.96 9.30
N LEU A 56 -6.34 -26.18 9.47
CA LEU A 56 -6.71 -27.05 8.34
C LEU A 56 -8.03 -26.67 7.66
N LYS A 57 -8.90 -25.94 8.36
CA LYS A 57 -10.15 -25.37 7.82
C LYS A 57 -9.90 -24.03 7.14
N TYR A 58 -8.89 -23.31 7.60
CA TYR A 58 -8.50 -22.02 7.05
C TYR A 58 -7.91 -22.18 5.65
N ARG A 59 -8.46 -21.43 4.70
CA ARG A 59 -8.00 -21.39 3.31
C ARG A 59 -7.42 -20.02 3.00
N LEU A 60 -6.21 -19.97 2.48
CA LEU A 60 -5.64 -18.73 1.96
C LEU A 60 -6.32 -18.38 0.63
N LEU A 61 -6.91 -17.19 0.56
CA LEU A 61 -7.56 -16.71 -0.66
C LEU A 61 -6.52 -16.25 -1.68
N SER A 62 -6.91 -16.24 -2.96
CA SER A 62 -6.09 -15.68 -4.03
C SER A 62 -5.85 -14.18 -3.80
N THR A 63 -4.61 -13.74 -4.06
CA THR A 63 -4.22 -12.35 -3.84
C THR A 63 -4.86 -11.44 -4.88
N PRO A 64 -5.45 -10.29 -4.48
CA PRO A 64 -5.96 -9.31 -5.43
C PRO A 64 -4.82 -8.71 -6.27
N VAL A 65 -5.10 -8.33 -7.51
CA VAL A 65 -4.22 -7.45 -8.28
C VAL A 65 -4.69 -6.02 -8.05
N VAL A 66 -3.80 -5.17 -7.51
CA VAL A 66 -4.12 -3.76 -7.25
C VAL A 66 -3.36 -2.88 -8.23
N SER A 67 -4.05 -1.94 -8.86
CA SER A 67 -3.48 -0.95 -9.78
C SER A 67 -2.50 -0.01 -9.06
N GLN A 68 -1.74 0.76 -9.84
CA GLN A 68 -0.95 1.87 -9.27
C GLN A 68 -1.86 2.86 -8.56
N LEU A 69 -1.34 3.47 -7.48
CA LEU A 69 -2.01 4.47 -6.67
C LEU A 69 -1.21 5.76 -6.69
N THR A 70 -1.91 6.88 -6.79
CA THR A 70 -1.39 8.23 -6.71
C THR A 70 -2.02 9.00 -5.55
N ASP A 71 -1.39 10.08 -5.11
CA ASP A 71 -1.84 10.95 -4.03
C ASP A 71 -3.21 11.61 -4.29
N LYS A 72 -3.61 11.73 -5.56
CA LYS A 72 -4.90 12.31 -5.98
C LYS A 72 -6.02 11.28 -6.13
N ASP A 73 -5.70 9.99 -6.07
CA ASP A 73 -6.69 8.94 -6.30
C ASP A 73 -7.72 8.89 -5.17
N LYS A 74 -8.98 9.09 -5.54
CA LYS A 74 -10.15 8.95 -4.65
C LYS A 74 -10.69 7.52 -4.61
N ALA A 75 -10.15 6.63 -5.45
CA ALA A 75 -10.57 5.23 -5.50
C ALA A 75 -9.45 4.31 -5.96
N ILE A 76 -9.44 3.09 -5.44
CA ILE A 76 -8.52 2.01 -5.84
C ILE A 76 -9.24 1.09 -6.81
N ARG A 77 -8.59 0.75 -7.92
CA ARG A 77 -9.03 -0.35 -8.81
C ARG A 77 -8.37 -1.65 -8.36
N ILE A 78 -9.20 -2.63 -8.05
CA ILE A 78 -8.78 -3.96 -7.60
C ILE A 78 -9.33 -4.98 -8.57
N GLN A 79 -8.48 -5.93 -8.98
CA GLN A 79 -8.87 -7.06 -9.80
C GLN A 79 -8.77 -8.36 -9.00
N PHE A 80 -9.80 -9.20 -9.08
CA PHE A 80 -9.84 -10.52 -8.44
C PHE A 80 -9.50 -11.60 -9.45
N LYS A 81 -8.70 -12.58 -9.03
CA LYS A 81 -8.40 -13.75 -9.87
C LYS A 81 -9.56 -14.75 -9.88
N GLU A 82 -10.36 -14.76 -8.82
CA GLU A 82 -11.44 -15.71 -8.59
C GLU A 82 -12.65 -14.96 -8.03
N ALA A 83 -13.85 -15.55 -8.18
CA ALA A 83 -15.06 -15.01 -7.58
C ALA A 83 -14.92 -15.01 -6.04
N PHE A 84 -15.21 -13.88 -5.43
CA PHE A 84 -15.00 -13.66 -4.00
C PHE A 84 -16.23 -12.99 -3.38
N LYS A 85 -16.72 -13.58 -2.29
CA LYS A 85 -17.79 -13.01 -1.47
C LYS A 85 -17.21 -12.72 -0.09
N GLY A 86 -17.22 -11.47 0.33
CA GLY A 86 -16.69 -11.14 1.64
C GLY A 86 -16.38 -9.66 1.81
N LYS A 87 -15.27 -9.37 2.45
CA LYS A 87 -14.84 -8.02 2.82
C LYS A 87 -13.45 -7.75 2.28
N ILE A 88 -13.20 -6.51 1.89
CA ILE A 88 -11.87 -6.03 1.52
C ILE A 88 -11.42 -5.03 2.56
N ILE A 89 -10.22 -5.27 3.07
CA ILE A 89 -9.59 -4.45 4.09
C ILE A 89 -8.39 -3.76 3.44
N ILE A 90 -8.48 -2.45 3.34
CA ILE A 90 -7.43 -1.57 2.84
C ILE A 90 -6.85 -0.84 4.05
N THR A 91 -5.59 -1.11 4.35
CA THR A 91 -4.86 -0.51 5.47
C THR A 91 -3.80 0.41 4.91
N GLY A 92 -4.06 1.72 4.99
CA GLY A 92 -3.08 2.78 4.72
C GLY A 92 -2.96 3.67 5.96
N LYS A 93 -3.20 4.98 5.81
CA LYS A 93 -3.37 5.88 6.97
C LYS A 93 -4.63 5.60 7.77
N THR A 94 -5.69 5.29 7.05
CA THR A 94 -7.01 4.98 7.59
C THR A 94 -7.37 3.59 7.13
N LYS A 95 -7.90 2.79 8.04
CA LYS A 95 -8.46 1.49 7.71
C LYS A 95 -9.78 1.70 6.97
N VAL A 96 -9.88 1.18 5.75
CA VAL A 96 -11.12 1.16 4.97
C VAL A 96 -11.55 -0.29 4.84
N GLU A 97 -12.76 -0.60 5.29
CA GLU A 97 -13.38 -1.91 5.13
C GLU A 97 -14.60 -1.77 4.23
N LYS A 98 -14.66 -2.56 3.16
CA LYS A 98 -15.83 -2.58 2.28
C LYS A 98 -16.26 -4.01 2.01
N GLN A 99 -17.54 -4.30 2.26
CA GLN A 99 -18.15 -5.57 1.87
C GLN A 99 -18.31 -5.59 0.35
N LEU A 100 -17.88 -6.66 -0.29
CA LEU A 100 -17.86 -6.84 -1.73
C LEU A 100 -18.24 -8.26 -2.10
N ILE A 101 -18.99 -8.35 -3.19
CA ILE A 101 -19.50 -9.58 -3.78
C ILE A 101 -19.08 -9.52 -5.26
N SER A 102 -17.97 -10.18 -5.62
CA SER A 102 -17.46 -10.22 -7.00
C SER A 102 -18.00 -11.45 -7.74
N ASP A 103 -19.33 -11.54 -7.84
CA ASP A 103 -19.99 -12.69 -8.46
C ASP A 103 -19.70 -12.80 -9.96
N ARG A 104 -19.54 -11.65 -10.63
CA ARG A 104 -19.33 -11.54 -12.11
C ARG A 104 -18.41 -10.41 -12.54
N THR A 105 -17.97 -9.56 -11.62
CA THR A 105 -17.13 -8.39 -11.91
C THR A 105 -15.79 -8.56 -11.22
N PHE A 106 -14.83 -9.08 -11.98
CA PHE A 106 -13.45 -9.23 -11.52
C PHE A 106 -12.78 -7.89 -11.25
N ASN A 107 -13.32 -6.77 -11.74
CA ASN A 107 -12.81 -5.42 -11.48
C ASN A 107 -13.75 -4.68 -10.52
N GLN A 108 -13.20 -4.17 -9.41
CA GLN A 108 -13.94 -3.35 -8.44
C GLN A 108 -13.23 -2.04 -8.18
N LEU A 109 -14.03 -0.99 -8.03
CA LEU A 109 -13.58 0.35 -7.71
C LEU A 109 -14.01 0.67 -6.27
N ILE A 110 -13.03 0.83 -5.38
CA ILE A 110 -13.26 1.09 -3.96
C ILE A 110 -12.86 2.52 -3.66
N ASN A 111 -13.82 3.33 -3.26
CA ASN A 111 -13.56 4.68 -2.79
C ASN A 111 -12.72 4.65 -1.52
N ILE A 112 -11.63 5.41 -1.53
CA ILE A 112 -10.71 5.57 -0.40
C ILE A 112 -10.52 7.07 -0.14
N PRO A 113 -10.27 7.47 1.12
CA PRO A 113 -9.87 8.83 1.39
C PRO A 113 -8.50 9.12 0.75
N PRO A 114 -8.23 10.38 0.35
CA PRO A 114 -6.95 10.77 -0.24
C PRO A 114 -5.77 10.33 0.64
N GLN A 115 -4.81 9.64 0.05
CA GLN A 115 -3.60 9.17 0.73
C GLN A 115 -2.45 10.15 0.46
N LYS A 116 -1.53 10.34 1.42
CA LYS A 116 -0.31 11.12 1.14
C LYS A 116 0.59 10.32 0.20
N GLY A 117 1.34 11.01 -0.67
CA GLY A 117 2.45 10.44 -1.41
C GLY A 117 3.39 9.64 -0.51
N ASP A 118 4.02 8.60 -1.06
CA ASP A 118 4.91 7.65 -0.38
C ASP A 118 4.27 6.75 0.69
N THR A 119 2.96 6.83 0.93
CA THR A 119 2.28 5.91 1.86
C THR A 119 2.24 4.49 1.28
N ILE A 120 2.58 3.47 2.09
CA ILE A 120 2.39 2.07 1.72
C ILE A 120 0.98 1.65 2.11
N VAL A 121 0.18 1.28 1.12
CA VAL A 121 -1.17 0.75 1.30
C VAL A 121 -1.11 -0.77 1.22
N SER A 122 -1.64 -1.46 2.23
CA SER A 122 -1.78 -2.90 2.30
C SER A 122 -3.23 -3.31 2.05
N ILE A 123 -3.46 -4.14 1.03
CA ILE A 123 -4.79 -4.60 0.65
C ILE A 123 -4.89 -6.10 0.91
N LYS A 124 -5.89 -6.52 1.68
CA LYS A 124 -6.24 -7.94 1.87
C LYS A 124 -7.73 -8.18 1.70
N GLN A 125 -8.09 -9.40 1.32
CA GLN A 125 -9.46 -9.86 1.20
C GLN A 125 -9.78 -10.82 2.35
N VAL A 126 -11.02 -10.82 2.81
CA VAL A 126 -11.52 -11.68 3.89
C VAL A 126 -12.87 -12.27 3.52
N ASP A 127 -12.95 -13.59 3.33
CA ASP A 127 -14.19 -14.31 2.98
C ASP A 127 -15.21 -14.24 4.15
N GLU A 128 -16.46 -14.59 3.89
CA GLU A 128 -17.49 -14.75 4.94
C GLU A 128 -17.07 -15.76 6.03
N LYS A 129 -16.24 -16.74 5.65
CA LYS A 129 -15.66 -17.76 6.55
C LYS A 129 -14.48 -17.25 7.38
N GLY A 130 -14.07 -15.98 7.24
CA GLY A 130 -12.91 -15.41 7.93
C GLY A 130 -11.55 -15.78 7.31
N ASN A 131 -11.56 -16.45 6.16
CA ASN A 131 -10.37 -16.77 5.37
C ASN A 131 -9.78 -15.51 4.76
N GLU A 132 -8.47 -15.27 4.87
CA GLU A 132 -7.84 -14.07 4.34
C GLU A 132 -6.92 -14.36 3.13
N SER A 133 -6.71 -13.36 2.27
CA SER A 133 -5.67 -13.39 1.23
C SER A 133 -4.34 -12.88 1.75
N TRP A 134 -3.26 -13.25 1.07
CA TRP A 134 -1.94 -12.65 1.34
C TRP A 134 -1.97 -11.14 1.04
N PRO A 135 -1.44 -10.29 1.95
CA PRO A 135 -1.54 -8.84 1.80
C PRO A 135 -0.72 -8.31 0.63
N VAL A 136 -1.34 -7.47 -0.20
CA VAL A 136 -0.71 -6.82 -1.34
C VAL A 136 -0.30 -5.42 -0.95
N LYS A 137 1.01 -5.15 -0.96
CA LYS A 137 1.57 -3.84 -0.63
C LYS A 137 1.75 -3.00 -1.91
N ARG A 138 1.24 -1.76 -1.89
CA ARG A 138 1.40 -0.78 -2.97
C ARG A 138 1.89 0.55 -2.41
N LYS A 139 2.94 1.10 -3.02
CA LYS A 139 3.44 2.43 -2.70
C LYS A 139 2.64 3.46 -3.48
N VAL A 140 2.12 4.48 -2.80
CA VAL A 140 1.43 5.60 -3.43
C VAL A 140 2.47 6.50 -4.09
N LYS A 141 2.39 6.64 -5.41
CA LYS A 141 3.25 7.54 -6.18
C LYS A 141 2.84 8.98 -5.91
N ASP A 142 3.80 9.79 -5.47
CA ASP A 142 3.59 11.22 -5.34
C ASP A 142 3.61 11.88 -6.72
N THR A 143 2.50 12.54 -7.07
CA THR A 143 2.35 13.34 -8.28
C THR A 143 2.08 14.81 -7.95
N THR A 144 2.13 15.21 -6.68
CA THR A 144 2.13 16.63 -6.31
C THR A 144 3.48 17.23 -6.67
N PRO A 145 3.52 18.14 -7.67
CA PRO A 145 4.76 18.87 -7.94
C PRO A 145 5.11 19.69 -6.70
N PRO A 146 6.41 19.87 -6.38
CA PRO A 146 6.81 20.79 -5.33
C PRO A 146 6.19 22.16 -5.62
N ALA A 147 5.68 22.82 -4.58
CA ALA A 147 5.02 24.11 -4.75
C ALA A 147 5.91 25.07 -5.55
N ALA A 148 5.34 25.72 -6.56
CA ALA A 148 6.07 26.71 -7.35
C ALA A 148 6.66 27.78 -6.41
N PRO A 149 7.94 28.17 -6.56
CA PRO A 149 8.56 29.13 -5.67
C PRO A 149 7.84 30.47 -5.81
N LYS A 150 7.26 30.98 -4.72
CA LYS A 150 6.68 32.32 -4.70
C LYS A 150 7.81 33.33 -4.61
N ILE A 151 8.09 34.02 -5.72
CA ILE A 151 8.93 35.22 -5.71
C ILE A 151 8.14 36.37 -5.06
N SER A 152 8.52 36.77 -3.85
CA SER A 152 7.93 37.95 -3.22
C SER A 152 8.61 39.23 -3.74
N GLY A 153 7.85 40.03 -4.49
CA GLY A 153 8.09 41.47 -4.70
C GLY A 153 9.35 41.86 -5.48
N ILE A 154 9.22 41.93 -6.81
CA ILE A 154 10.19 42.59 -7.69
C ILE A 154 10.06 44.11 -7.49
N GLY A 155 11.11 44.75 -6.99
CA GLY A 155 11.23 46.21 -6.91
C GLY A 155 12.56 46.64 -7.52
N ASN A 156 12.56 47.74 -8.29
CA ASN A 156 13.61 48.18 -9.23
C ASN A 156 15.02 48.39 -8.67
N ASN A 157 15.29 48.15 -7.38
CA ASN A 157 16.59 48.39 -6.75
C ASN A 157 17.13 47.25 -5.86
N ARG A 158 16.60 46.02 -5.94
CA ARG A 158 17.13 44.89 -5.13
C ARG A 158 18.09 43.97 -5.92
N LYS A 159 19.31 43.81 -5.39
CA LYS A 159 20.41 42.96 -5.91
C LYS A 159 20.37 41.48 -5.45
N ILE A 160 19.36 41.08 -4.69
CA ILE A 160 19.23 39.71 -4.16
C ILE A 160 17.77 39.26 -4.28
N LEU A 161 17.55 38.16 -5.00
CA LEU A 161 16.27 37.46 -5.06
C LEU A 161 16.27 36.44 -3.93
N GLN A 162 15.38 36.63 -2.95
CA GLN A 162 15.14 35.62 -1.92
C GLN A 162 13.76 35.03 -2.16
N GLY A 163 13.74 33.73 -2.46
CA GLY A 163 12.53 32.91 -2.54
C GLY A 163 12.66 31.76 -1.55
N LYS A 164 11.58 31.46 -0.83
CA LYS A 164 11.51 30.29 0.04
C LYS A 164 11.07 29.11 -0.84
N ALA A 165 11.95 28.14 -1.06
CA ALA A 165 11.68 26.94 -1.86
C ALA A 165 12.10 25.69 -1.08
N GLU A 166 11.31 24.62 -1.16
CA GLU A 166 11.67 23.32 -0.61
C GLU A 166 12.75 22.61 -1.47
N ALA A 167 13.55 21.80 -0.79
CA ALA A 167 14.98 21.55 -1.02
C ALA A 167 15.41 20.77 -2.29
N ALA A 168 14.58 20.69 -3.34
CA ALA A 168 14.91 19.91 -4.55
C ALA A 168 14.91 20.71 -5.87
N GLN A 169 14.70 22.03 -5.83
CA GLN A 169 14.66 22.83 -7.06
C GLN A 169 16.06 23.34 -7.44
N LYS A 170 16.57 22.89 -8.61
CA LYS A 170 17.73 23.51 -9.27
C LYS A 170 17.31 24.87 -9.84
N PHE A 171 17.86 25.95 -9.29
CA PHE A 171 17.64 27.31 -9.79
C PHE A 171 18.72 27.68 -10.81
N LEU A 172 18.31 28.04 -12.03
CA LEU A 172 19.19 28.70 -13.00
C LEU A 172 19.01 30.21 -12.86
N PHE A 173 19.99 30.88 -12.25
CA PHE A 173 20.00 32.35 -12.14
C PHE A 173 20.55 32.96 -13.43
N VAL A 174 19.68 33.48 -14.29
CA VAL A 174 20.11 34.30 -15.43
C VAL A 174 20.31 35.74 -14.94
N ARG A 175 21.57 36.14 -14.78
CA ARG A 175 21.95 37.48 -14.32
C ARG A 175 22.20 38.37 -15.54
N GLY A 176 21.26 39.28 -15.79
CA GLY A 176 21.53 40.53 -16.51
C GLY A 176 21.29 40.53 -18.02
N MET A 177 20.41 41.46 -18.41
CA MET A 177 20.28 42.12 -19.71
C MET A 177 19.88 41.30 -20.96
N PHE A 178 18.70 41.70 -21.45
CA PHE A 178 18.37 41.99 -22.85
C PHE A 178 17.82 40.87 -23.75
N ASN A 179 16.68 41.24 -24.35
CA ASN A 179 15.96 40.66 -25.48
C ASN A 179 14.98 39.50 -25.21
N TRP A 180 13.70 39.87 -25.15
CA TRP A 180 12.52 38.99 -24.96
C TRP A 180 12.43 37.84 -25.99
N TYR A 181 13.05 37.98 -27.16
CA TYR A 181 12.99 36.99 -28.24
C TYR A 181 13.89 35.77 -28.04
N GLN A 182 15.03 35.91 -27.34
CA GLN A 182 15.93 34.77 -27.08
C GLN A 182 15.48 33.89 -25.91
N ALA A 183 14.69 34.46 -24.98
CA ALA A 183 14.12 33.73 -23.85
C ALA A 183 13.06 32.70 -24.29
N MET A 184 12.28 32.99 -25.33
CA MET A 184 11.28 32.04 -25.85
C MET A 184 11.92 30.82 -26.53
N GLN A 185 13.09 30.97 -27.16
CA GLN A 185 13.76 29.83 -27.81
C GLN A 185 14.48 28.91 -26.81
N THR A 186 15.04 29.47 -25.74
CA THR A 186 15.75 28.68 -24.72
C THR A 186 14.80 27.89 -23.81
N VAL A 187 13.59 28.40 -23.56
CA VAL A 187 12.55 27.65 -22.83
C VAL A 187 12.04 26.45 -23.64
N TRP A 188 12.07 26.52 -24.97
CA TRP A 188 11.59 25.44 -25.84
C TRP A 188 12.60 24.27 -25.98
N GLU A 189 13.90 24.54 -25.87
CA GLU A 189 14.96 23.50 -25.95
C GLU A 189 15.13 22.68 -24.65
N VAL A 190 14.76 23.22 -23.49
CA VAL A 190 14.87 22.52 -22.18
C VAL A 190 13.66 21.61 -21.89
N LEU A 191 12.64 21.63 -22.76
CA LEU A 191 11.43 20.80 -22.64
C LEU A 191 11.38 19.60 -23.59
N LYS A 192 12.51 19.23 -24.22
CA LYS A 192 12.74 17.89 -24.79
C LYS A 192 13.58 17.06 -23.83
#